data_AF-A0A089IJK9-F1
#
_entry.id   AF-A0A089IJK9-F1
#
_cell.length_a   1.000
_cell.length_b   1.000
_cell.length_c   1.000
_cell.angle_alpha   90.00
_cell.angle_beta   90.00
_cell.angle_gamma   90.00
#
_symmetry.space_group_name_H-M   'P 1'
#
loop_
_entity.id
_entity.type
_entity.pdbx_description
1 polymer ?
#
loop_
_entity_poly.entity_id
_entity_poly.type
_entity_poly.pdbx_seq_one_letter_code
_entity_poly.pdbx_strand_id
1 'polypeptide(L)'
;MNNRFSMPSKLVNQSELLKTTIIEKGRHYQSLHILEFDNSVKYVLKEKNVKDSGSLMDEAERLKWVNDVIPSPKVISYQKENGEEYLVMTYIEGCTAEE
;
A
#
# COMPACT_ATOMS: atom_id res chain seq x y z
N MET A 1 10.17 -0.86 21.56
CA MET A 1 11.01 -0.83 20.34
C MET A 1 10.31 0.09 19.36
N ASN A 2 10.94 1.20 18.98
CA ASN A 2 10.38 2.15 18.03
C ASN A 2 10.49 1.54 16.62
N ASN A 3 9.44 0.87 16.15
CA ASN A 3 9.30 0.51 14.74
C ASN A 3 9.14 1.81 13.95
N ARG A 4 10.26 2.44 13.59
CA ARG A 4 10.28 3.53 12.63
C ARG A 4 9.90 2.94 11.28
N PHE A 5 8.62 3.06 10.97
CA PHE A 5 8.07 2.90 9.63
C PHE A 5 8.96 3.64 8.62
N SER A 6 9.70 2.87 7.84
CA SER A 6 10.71 3.36 6.89
C SER A 6 10.09 3.43 5.50
N MET A 7 9.09 4.30 5.34
CA MET A 7 8.48 4.52 4.03
C MET A 7 9.36 5.50 3.22
N PRO A 8 9.74 5.16 1.98
CA PRO A 8 10.47 6.08 1.12
C PRO A 8 9.77 7.45 1.03
N SER A 9 10.52 8.52 1.27
CA SER A 9 10.00 9.90 1.29
C SER A 9 9.42 10.37 -0.04
N LYS A 10 9.71 9.66 -1.13
CA LYS A 10 9.19 9.92 -2.47
C LYS A 10 7.84 9.25 -2.76
N LEU A 11 7.35 8.38 -1.87
CA LEU A 11 6.11 7.62 -2.13
C LEU A 11 4.85 8.42 -1.82
N VAL A 12 4.89 9.23 -0.76
CA VAL A 12 3.81 10.15 -0.34
C VAL A 12 4.42 11.28 0.48
N ASN A 13 3.77 12.45 0.48
CA ASN A 13 4.23 13.60 1.24
C ASN A 13 4.02 13.38 2.74
N GLN A 14 5.07 12.98 3.47
CA GLN A 14 4.98 12.64 4.89
C GLN A 14 4.56 13.82 5.79
N SER A 15 4.69 15.07 5.34
CA SER A 15 4.29 16.24 6.15
C SER A 15 2.78 16.32 6.38
N GLU A 16 1.99 15.65 5.56
CA GLU A 16 0.52 15.65 5.59
C GLU A 16 -0.06 14.34 6.17
N LEU A 17 0.81 13.39 6.53
CA LEU A 17 0.40 12.10 7.08
C LEU A 17 -0.01 12.28 8.54
N LEU A 18 -1.30 12.07 8.82
CA LEU A 18 -1.86 12.17 10.16
C LEU A 18 -1.71 10.88 10.95
N LYS A 19 -1.98 9.75 10.30
CA LYS A 19 -2.07 8.45 10.98
C LYS A 19 -1.72 7.30 10.06
N THR A 20 -1.03 6.32 10.64
CA THR A 20 -0.77 5.03 10.01
C THR A 20 -1.45 3.94 10.83
N THR A 21 -2.31 3.15 10.20
CA THR A 21 -2.94 1.97 10.82
C THR A 21 -2.36 0.70 10.21
N ILE A 22 -1.73 -0.14 11.02
CA ILE A 22 -1.17 -1.44 10.59
C ILE A 22 -2.30 -2.45 10.49
N ILE A 23 -2.40 -3.16 9.37
CA ILE A 23 -3.34 -4.27 9.19
C ILE A 23 -2.60 -5.58 9.41
N GLU A 24 -2.89 -6.25 10.53
CA GLU A 24 -2.24 -7.52 10.91
C GLU A 24 -2.67 -8.70 10.01
N LYS A 25 -3.80 -8.58 9.29
CA LYS A 25 -4.31 -9.58 8.34
C LYS A 25 -3.70 -9.45 6.93
N GLY A 26 -2.37 -9.40 6.83
CA GLY A 26 -1.68 -9.51 5.54
C GLY A 26 -1.65 -10.96 5.03
N ARG A 27 -1.78 -11.16 3.70
CA ARG A 27 -1.43 -12.45 3.07
C ARG A 27 0.04 -12.43 2.64
N HIS A 28 0.74 -13.55 2.82
CA HIS A 28 2.07 -13.85 2.25
C HIS A 28 3.13 -12.74 2.39
N TYR A 29 3.91 -12.79 3.48
CA TYR A 29 5.18 -12.06 3.63
C TYR A 29 5.11 -10.56 3.27
N GLN A 30 3.95 -9.94 3.51
CA GLN A 30 3.65 -8.56 3.18
C GLN A 30 3.07 -7.87 4.42
N SER A 31 3.50 -6.66 4.67
CA SER A 31 2.87 -5.78 5.65
C SER A 31 1.95 -4.80 4.94
N LEU A 32 0.78 -4.56 5.52
CA LEU A 32 -0.24 -3.66 5.00
C LEU A 32 -0.48 -2.52 5.97
N HIS A 33 -0.58 -1.31 5.44
CA HIS A 33 -0.81 -0.10 6.21
C HIS A 33 -1.87 0.77 5.54
N ILE A 34 -2.77 1.34 6.32
CA ILE A 34 -3.64 2.45 5.89
C ILE A 34 -2.96 3.75 6.29
N LEU A 35 -2.79 4.64 5.31
CA LEU A 35 -2.22 5.97 5.49
C LEU A 35 -3.35 7.00 5.41
N GLU A 36 -3.59 7.74 6.48
CA GLU A 36 -4.64 8.76 6.59
C GLU A 36 -4.00 10.16 6.58
N PHE A 37 -4.52 11.06 5.74
CA PHE A 37 -4.00 12.43 5.53
C PHE A 37 -5.02 13.49 5.94
N ASP A 38 -4.54 14.73 6.20
CA ASP A 38 -5.33 15.89 6.70
C ASP A 38 -6.65 16.16 5.96
N ASN A 39 -6.74 15.80 4.68
CA ASN A 39 -7.92 16.00 3.85
C ASN A 39 -8.90 14.80 3.84
N SER A 40 -8.87 13.95 4.87
CA SER A 40 -9.59 12.66 4.92
C SER A 40 -9.26 11.71 3.76
N VAL A 41 -8.13 11.94 3.08
CA VAL A 41 -7.65 11.08 2.00
C VAL A 41 -6.97 9.88 2.63
N LYS A 42 -7.34 8.69 2.16
CA LYS A 42 -6.76 7.43 2.61
C LYS A 42 -6.07 6.70 1.46
N TYR A 43 -4.89 6.18 1.75
CA TYR A 43 -4.16 5.28 0.87
C TYR A 43 -3.86 3.97 1.59
N VAL A 44 -3.57 2.94 0.80
CA VAL A 44 -3.03 1.67 1.29
C VAL A 44 -1.59 1.57 0.84
N LEU A 45 -0.68 1.30 1.77
CA LEU A 45 0.69 0.90 1.49
C LEU A 45 0.82 -0.61 1.71
N LYS A 46 1.38 -1.29 0.71
CA LYS A 46 1.94 -2.63 0.83
C LYS A 46 3.46 -2.54 0.81
N GLU A 47 4.10 -3.29 1.69
CA GLU A 47 5.54 -3.49 1.71
C GLU A 47 5.89 -4.97 1.80
N LYS A 48 6.95 -5.40 1.11
CA LYS A 48 7.50 -6.76 1.23
C LYS A 48 8.97 -6.82 0.88
N ASN A 49 9.64 -7.85 1.39
CA ASN A 49 10.99 -8.14 0.96
C ASN A 49 10.99 -8.70 -0.47
N VAL A 50 11.99 -8.33 -1.26
CA VAL A 50 12.16 -8.81 -2.65
C VAL A 50 12.46 -10.31 -2.71
N LYS A 51 12.97 -10.90 -1.63
CA LYS A 51 13.28 -12.34 -1.54
C LYS A 51 12.03 -13.19 -1.31
N ASP A 52 10.97 -12.59 -0.77
CA ASP A 52 9.72 -13.29 -0.54
C ASP A 52 9.00 -13.54 -1.86
N SER A 53 8.22 -14.61 -1.94
CA SER A 53 7.51 -14.97 -3.16
C SER A 53 6.51 -13.90 -3.61
N GLY A 54 6.30 -13.83 -4.92
CA GLY A 54 5.45 -12.82 -5.56
C GLY A 54 6.13 -11.45 -5.70
N SER A 55 5.49 -10.57 -6.46
CA SER A 55 6.02 -9.25 -6.82
C SER A 55 4.91 -8.21 -6.69
N LEU A 56 5.21 -7.11 -5.98
CA LEU A 56 4.27 -5.99 -5.92
C LEU A 56 4.20 -5.24 -7.26
N MET A 57 5.21 -5.36 -8.12
CA MET A 57 5.13 -4.84 -9.49
C MET A 57 4.04 -5.58 -10.27
N ASP A 58 4.01 -6.91 -10.18
CA ASP A 58 3.04 -7.73 -10.92
C ASP A 58 1.61 -7.44 -10.43
N GLU A 59 1.45 -7.13 -9.14
CA GLU A 59 0.18 -6.63 -8.62
C GLU A 59 -0.17 -5.25 -9.16
N ALA A 60 0.79 -4.31 -9.18
CA ALA A 60 0.58 -2.97 -9.72
C ALA A 60 0.18 -3.00 -11.21
N GLU A 61 0.79 -3.86 -12.02
CA GLU A 61 0.45 -4.04 -13.43
C GLU A 61 -0.95 -4.63 -13.61
N ARG A 62 -1.31 -5.65 -12.83
CA ARG A 62 -2.66 -6.23 -12.84
C ARG A 62 -3.72 -5.21 -12.43
N LEU A 63 -3.44 -4.41 -11.39
CA LEU A 63 -4.34 -3.33 -10.96
C LEU A 63 -4.51 -2.27 -12.05
N LYS A 64 -3.42 -1.84 -12.70
CA LYS A 64 -3.51 -0.89 -13.83
C LYS A 64 -4.34 -1.47 -14.98
N TRP A 65 -4.17 -2.74 -15.30
CA TRP A 65 -4.92 -3.42 -16.37
C TRP A 65 -6.41 -3.54 -16.05
N VAL A 66 -6.76 -3.89 -14.81
CA VAL A 66 -8.16 -4.18 -14.44
C VAL A 66 -8.98 -2.93 -14.09
N ASN A 67 -8.32 -1.80 -13.79
CA ASN A 67 -8.98 -0.55 -13.39
C ASN A 67 -9.96 0.01 -14.44
N ASP A 68 -9.79 -0.34 -15.72
CA ASP A 68 -10.70 0.06 -16.80
C ASP A 68 -11.91 -0.89 -16.95
N VAL A 69 -11.91 -2.02 -16.23
CA VAL A 69 -12.90 -3.09 -16.35
C VAL A 69 -13.75 -3.21 -15.08
N ILE A 70 -13.14 -3.11 -13.91
CA ILE A 70 -13.84 -3.21 -12.61
C ILE A 70 -13.38 -2.12 -11.65
N PRO A 71 -14.23 -1.72 -10.69
CA PRO A 71 -13.80 -0.89 -9.56
C PRO A 71 -12.70 -1.62 -8.78
N SER A 72 -11.49 -1.07 -8.81
CA SER A 72 -10.33 -1.61 -8.09
C SER A 72 -9.47 -0.47 -7.52
N PRO A 73 -8.51 -0.76 -6.62
CA PRO A 73 -7.59 0.25 -6.15
C PRO A 73 -6.76 0.83 -7.31
N LYS A 74 -6.66 2.16 -7.39
CA LYS A 74 -5.78 2.83 -8.34
C LYS A 74 -4.36 2.88 -7.79
N VAL A 75 -3.41 2.46 -8.59
CA VAL A 75 -1.98 2.55 -8.25
C VAL A 75 -1.57 4.02 -8.24
N ILE A 76 -1.06 4.50 -7.10
CA ILE A 76 -0.50 5.83 -6.95
C ILE A 76 1.00 5.80 -7.26
N SER A 77 1.71 4.85 -6.66
CA SER A 77 3.15 4.70 -6.84
C SER A 77 3.61 3.28 -6.55
N TYR A 78 4.65 2.86 -7.27
CA TYR A 78 5.42 1.65 -6.98
C TYR A 78 6.90 2.02 -6.90
N GLN A 79 7.60 1.51 -5.89
CA GLN A 79 9.04 1.67 -5.75
C GLN A 79 9.70 0.39 -5.26
N LYS A 80 10.96 0.23 -5.63
CA LYS A 80 11.83 -0.86 -5.19
C LYS A 80 13.16 -0.27 -4.75
N GLU A 81 13.48 -0.42 -3.48
CA GLU A 81 14.67 0.17 -2.89
C GLU A 81 15.13 -0.69 -1.69
N ASN A 82 16.45 -0.79 -1.48
CA ASN A 82 17.04 -1.47 -0.31
C ASN A 82 16.58 -2.93 -0.07
N GLY A 83 16.19 -3.65 -1.13
CA GLY A 83 15.71 -5.04 -1.01
C GLY A 83 14.25 -5.15 -0.58
N GLU A 84 13.50 -4.06 -0.59
CA GLU A 84 12.07 -4.01 -0.32
C GLU A 84 11.32 -3.51 -1.56
N GLU A 85 10.08 -3.95 -1.72
CA GLU A 85 9.11 -3.43 -2.68
C GLU A 85 8.02 -2.69 -1.92
N TYR A 86 7.59 -1.57 -2.47
CA TYR A 86 6.55 -0.71 -1.91
C TYR A 86 5.51 -0.40 -2.97
N LEU A 87 4.23 -0.57 -2.63
CA LEU A 87 3.10 -0.25 -3.49
C LEU A 87 2.08 0.60 -2.74
N VAL A 88 1.87 1.81 -3.22
CA VAL A 88 0.84 2.73 -2.71
C VAL A 88 -0.33 2.74 -3.68
N MET A 89 -1.53 2.55 -3.15
CA MET A 89 -2.79 2.55 -3.90
C MET A 89 -3.90 3.29 -3.16
N THR A 90 -4.96 3.67 -3.87
CA THR A 90 -6.15 4.30 -3.25
C THR A 90 -6.84 3.33 -2.29
N TYR A 91 -7.31 3.84 -1.15
CA TYR A 91 -8.23 3.10 -0.29
C TYR A 91 -9.61 2.96 -0.97
N ILE A 92 -10.27 1.80 -0.79
CA ILE A 92 -11.66 1.60 -1.21
C ILE A 92 -12.54 1.78 0.03
N GLU A 93 -13.43 2.76 -0.01
CA GLU A 93 -14.45 2.93 1.03
C GLU A 93 -15.50 1.81 0.93
N GLY A 94 -15.82 1.19 2.06
CA GLY A 94 -16.76 0.08 2.15
C GLY A 94 -16.42 -0.90 3.27
N CYS A 95 -17.16 -2.01 3.30
CA CYS A 95 -16.94 -3.15 4.20
C CYS A 95 -16.43 -4.37 3.43
N THR A 96 -15.78 -5.29 4.14
CA THR A 96 -15.46 -6.60 3.53
C THR A 96 -16.73 -7.43 3.40
N ALA A 97 -16.83 -8.28 2.39
CA ALA A 97 -18.04 -9.08 2.16
C ALA A 97 -18.34 -10.13 3.26
N GLU A 98 -17.39 -10.39 4.17
CA GLU A 98 -17.57 -11.29 5.32
C GLU A 98 -18.16 -10.58 6.56
N GLU A 99 -18.40 -9.26 6.47
CA GLU A 99 -19.15 -8.46 7.46
C GLU A 99 -20.63 -8.38 7.08
#